data_AF-A0A925KHQ8-F1
#
_entry.id   AF-A0A925KHQ8-F1
#
_cell.length_a   1.000
_cell.length_b   1.000
_cell.length_c   1.000
_cell.angle_alpha   90.00
_cell.angle_beta   90.00
_cell.angle_gamma   90.00
#
_symmetry.space_group_name_H-M   'P 1'
#
loop_
_entity.id
_entity.type
_entity.pdbx_description
1 polymer ?
#
loop_
_entity_poly.entity_id
_entity_poly.type
_entity_poly.pdbx_seq_one_letter_code
_entity_poly.pdbx_strand_id
1 'polypeptide(L)'
;MTDAERQARHRAARAAGLPVIRTRHAADHRSRARRWMDGVAGLVELQAEYAAWLDCLPDNLQDSATGEALRMICELDLSELQAIVPPRGFGRD
;
A
#
# COMPACT_ATOMS: atom_id res chain seq x y z
N MET A 1 21.71 4.40 30.39
CA MET A 1 22.34 5.16 29.28
C MET A 1 21.74 6.55 29.26
N THR A 2 22.56 7.56 29.55
CA THR A 2 22.14 8.94 29.73
C THR A 2 22.19 9.72 28.40
N ASP A 3 21.55 10.88 28.35
CA ASP A 3 21.56 11.72 27.15
C ASP A 3 22.97 12.21 26.79
N ALA A 4 23.78 12.50 27.81
CA ALA A 4 25.18 12.90 27.65
C ALA A 4 26.04 11.81 26.99
N GLU A 5 25.87 10.54 27.40
CA GLU A 5 26.56 9.40 26.80
C GLU A 5 26.15 9.19 25.34
N ARG A 6 24.86 9.38 25.03
CA ARG A 6 24.34 9.32 23.67
C ARG A 6 24.96 10.41 22.79
N GLN A 7 25.09 11.62 23.33
CA GLN A 7 25.65 12.75 22.60
C GLN A 7 27.15 12.61 22.35
N ALA A 8 27.91 12.08 23.33
CA ALA A 8 29.33 11.77 23.16
C ALA A 8 29.55 10.71 22.07
N ARG A 9 28.71 9.66 22.06
CA ARG A 9 28.77 8.59 21.06
C ARG A 9 28.43 9.09 19.66
N HIS A 10 27.44 9.98 19.54
CA HIS A 10 27.09 10.61 18.27
C HIS A 10 28.24 11.47 17.71
N ARG A 11 28.91 12.27 18.56
CA ARG A 11 30.07 13.08 18.15
C ARG A 11 31.24 12.21 17.72
N ALA A 12 31.54 11.15 18.47
CA ALA A 12 32.60 10.20 18.12
C ALA A 12 32.34 9.51 16.77
N ALA A 13 31.10 9.09 16.51
CA ALA A 13 30.72 8.47 15.24
C ALA A 13 30.87 9.43 14.05
N ARG A 14 30.54 10.72 14.23
CA ARG A 14 30.73 11.77 13.21
C ARG A 14 32.21 12.06 12.94
N ALA A 15 33.03 12.12 14.00
CA ALA A 15 34.47 12.35 13.89
C ALA A 15 35.19 11.19 13.19
N ALA A 16 34.73 9.95 13.40
CA ALA A 16 35.26 8.75 12.75
C ALA A 16 34.81 8.57 11.29
N GLY A 17 34.04 9.52 10.73
CA GLY A 17 33.55 9.43 9.35
C GLY A 17 32.61 8.25 9.10
N LEU A 18 32.06 7.63 10.15
CA LEU A 18 31.21 6.46 10.01
C LEU A 18 29.94 6.85 9.24
N PRO A 19 29.58 6.08 8.18
CA PRO A 19 28.38 6.36 7.42
C PRO A 19 27.19 6.27 8.38
N VAL A 20 26.42 7.35 8.46
CA VAL A 20 25.12 7.32 9.15
C VAL A 20 24.21 6.46 8.28
N ILE A 21 24.13 5.18 8.61
CA ILE A 21 23.18 4.24 8.00
C ILE A 21 21.79 4.68 8.44
N ARG A 22 21.20 5.59 7.67
CA ARG A 22 19.75 5.77 7.70
C ARG A 22 19.20 4.54 6.99
N THR A 23 18.48 3.69 7.71
CA THR A 23 17.56 2.73 7.10
C THR A 23 16.44 3.53 6.43
N ARG A 24 16.76 4.16 5.30
CA ARG A 24 15.75 4.77 4.44
C ARG A 24 15.10 3.59 3.74
N HIS A 25 13.82 3.34 3.96
CA HIS A 25 13.06 2.56 3.00
C HIS A 25 13.32 3.17 1.62
N ALA A 26 13.63 2.33 0.62
CA ALA A 26 13.69 2.78 -0.76
C ALA A 26 12.38 3.52 -1.02
N ALA A 27 12.47 4.82 -1.32
CA ALA A 27 11.29 5.60 -1.60
C ALA A 27 10.65 4.97 -2.83
N ASP A 28 9.34 4.72 -2.78
CA ASP A 28 8.61 4.33 -3.98
C ASP A 28 8.76 5.46 -5.00
N HIS A 29 9.55 5.20 -6.05
CA HIS A 29 9.87 6.16 -7.11
C HIS A 29 8.73 6.33 -8.11
N ARG A 30 7.62 5.61 -7.94
CA ARG A 30 6.44 5.79 -8.78
C ARG A 30 5.80 7.14 -8.48
N SER A 31 5.38 7.79 -9.56
CA SER A 31 4.60 9.00 -9.46
C SER A 31 3.35 8.80 -8.62
N ARG A 32 2.86 9.87 -7.97
CA ARG A 32 1.57 9.80 -7.26
C ARG A 32 0.45 9.34 -8.19
N ALA A 33 0.45 9.83 -9.43
CA ALA A 33 -0.48 9.41 -10.46
C ALA A 33 -0.31 7.92 -10.80
N ARG A 34 0.91 7.41 -10.89
CA ARG A 34 1.16 5.99 -11.15
C ARG A 34 0.74 5.10 -9.99
N ARG A 35 1.01 5.51 -8.75
CA ARG A 35 0.54 4.81 -7.56
C ARG A 35 -0.98 4.76 -7.46
N TRP A 36 -1.67 5.83 -7.86
CA TRP A 36 -3.13 5.85 -7.97
C TRP A 36 -3.60 4.81 -8.98
N MET A 37 -3.11 4.88 -10.22
CA MET A 37 -3.52 3.94 -11.28
C MET A 37 -3.22 2.49 -10.91
N ASP A 38 -2.03 2.20 -10.37
CA ASP A 38 -1.65 0.85 -9.93
C ASP A 38 -2.54 0.38 -8.77
N GLY A 39 -2.91 1.27 -7.84
CA GLY A 39 -3.81 0.95 -6.73
C GLY A 39 -5.22 0.63 -7.21
N VAL A 40 -5.77 1.43 -8.12
CA VAL A 40 -7.10 1.18 -8.71
C VAL A 40 -7.09 -0.13 -9.51
N ALA A 41 -6.06 -0.38 -10.31
CA ALA A 41 -5.91 -1.64 -11.04
C ALA A 41 -5.84 -2.84 -10.09
N GLY A 42 -5.04 -2.75 -9.03
CA GLY A 42 -4.93 -3.82 -8.02
C GLY A 42 -6.25 -4.08 -7.27
N LEU A 43 -7.07 -3.05 -7.02
CA LEU A 43 -8.41 -3.24 -6.44
C LEU A 43 -9.35 -4.00 -7.39
N VAL A 44 -9.29 -3.70 -8.70
CA VAL A 44 -10.10 -4.40 -9.72
C VAL A 44 -9.66 -5.86 -9.86
N GLU A 45 -8.35 -6.12 -9.87
CA GLU A 45 -7.81 -7.48 -9.89
C GLU A 45 -8.25 -8.28 -8.66
N LEU A 46 -8.12 -7.70 -7.45
CA LEU A 46 -8.58 -8.34 -6.22
C LEU A 46 -10.08 -8.60 -6.22
N GLN A 47 -10.89 -7.67 -6.73
CA GLN A 47 -12.34 -7.87 -6.82
C GLN A 47 -12.68 -9.09 -7.71
N ALA A 48 -11.96 -9.28 -8.83
CA ALA A 48 -12.13 -10.45 -9.67
C ALA A 48 -11.71 -11.76 -8.97
N GLU A 49 -10.62 -11.73 -8.19
CA GLU A 49 -10.20 -12.88 -7.37
C GLU A 49 -11.25 -13.23 -6.29
N TYR A 50 -11.81 -12.22 -5.62
CA TYR A 50 -12.87 -12.43 -4.63
C TYR A 50 -14.18 -12.92 -5.26
N ALA A 51 -14.52 -12.46 -6.46
CA ALA A 51 -15.68 -12.97 -7.21
C ALA A 51 -15.50 -14.47 -7.55
N ALA A 52 -14.32 -14.85 -8.05
CA ALA A 52 -14.01 -16.25 -8.31
C ALA A 52 -14.06 -17.11 -7.04
N TRP A 53 -13.67 -16.55 -5.89
CA TRP A 53 -13.83 -17.23 -4.61
C TRP A 53 -15.30 -17.39 -4.22
N LEU A 54 -16.12 -16.34 -4.37
CA LEU A 54 -17.56 -16.39 -4.10
C LEU A 54 -18.26 -17.44 -4.97
N ASP A 55 -17.92 -17.53 -6.25
CA ASP A 55 -18.47 -18.52 -7.19
C ASP A 55 -18.11 -19.96 -6.80
N CYS A 56 -16.97 -20.16 -6.14
CA CYS A 56 -16.52 -21.46 -5.66
C CYS A 56 -16.96 -21.76 -4.21
N LEU A 57 -17.70 -20.87 -3.56
CA LEU A 57 -18.06 -21.00 -2.15
C LEU A 57 -19.13 -22.09 -1.96
N PRO A 58 -18.94 -23.05 -1.02
CA PRO A 58 -19.96 -24.05 -0.71
C PRO A 58 -21.28 -23.44 -0.25
N ASP A 59 -22.41 -24.05 -0.65
CA ASP A 59 -23.77 -23.56 -0.35
C ASP A 59 -24.01 -23.30 1.15
N ASN A 60 -23.47 -24.15 2.02
CA ASN A 60 -23.60 -24.00 3.47
C ASN A 60 -22.83 -22.81 4.06
N LEU A 61 -21.97 -22.15 3.26
CA LEU A 61 -21.19 -20.98 3.64
C LEU A 61 -21.67 -19.70 2.96
N GLN A 62 -22.68 -19.77 2.08
CA GLN A 62 -23.16 -18.62 1.31
C GLN A 62 -23.73 -17.51 2.20
N ASP A 63 -24.50 -17.88 3.23
CA ASP A 63 -25.10 -16.94 4.19
C ASP A 63 -24.21 -16.68 5.42
N SER A 64 -22.95 -17.12 5.37
CA SER A 64 -21.99 -16.87 6.44
C SER A 64 -21.45 -15.44 6.37
N ALA A 65 -20.82 -14.98 7.45
CA ALA A 65 -20.12 -13.69 7.47
C ALA A 65 -19.06 -13.56 6.36
N THR A 66 -18.45 -14.68 5.94
CA THR A 66 -17.49 -14.71 4.83
C THR A 66 -18.19 -14.50 3.49
N GLY A 67 -19.31 -15.19 3.24
CA GLY A 67 -20.06 -15.06 1.99
C GLY A 67 -20.61 -13.65 1.81
N GLU A 68 -21.15 -13.06 2.87
CA GLU A 68 -21.60 -11.66 2.87
C GLU A 68 -20.45 -10.67 2.63
N ALA A 69 -19.29 -10.88 3.25
CA ALA A 69 -18.11 -10.04 3.01
C ALA A 69 -17.62 -10.10 1.56
N LEU A 70 -17.58 -11.30 0.96
CA LEU A 70 -17.21 -11.47 -0.44
C LEU A 70 -18.21 -10.77 -1.36
N ARG A 71 -19.51 -10.90 -1.08
CA ARG A 71 -20.56 -10.23 -1.86
C ARG A 71 -20.43 -8.71 -1.78
N MET A 72 -20.26 -8.14 -0.58
CA MET A 72 -20.04 -6.70 -0.42
C MET A 72 -18.80 -6.19 -1.19
N ILE A 73 -17.72 -6.98 -1.25
CA ILE A 73 -16.53 -6.62 -2.04
C ILE A 73 -16.86 -6.65 -3.55
N CYS A 74 -17.60 -7.66 -4.01
CA CYS A 74 -17.97 -7.80 -5.43
C CYS A 74 -18.99 -6.75 -5.88
N GLU A 75 -19.87 -6.30 -4.99
CA GLU A 75 -20.89 -5.27 -5.26
C GLU A 75 -20.32 -3.84 -5.26
N LEU A 76 -19.10 -3.64 -4.76
CA LEU A 76 -18.45 -2.33 -4.76
C LEU A 76 -18.22 -1.84 -6.19
N ASP A 77 -18.85 -0.74 -6.57
CA ASP A 77 -18.64 -0.15 -7.89
C ASP A 77 -17.28 0.57 -7.98
N LEU A 78 -16.30 -0.11 -8.58
CA LEU A 78 -14.97 0.43 -8.83
C LEU A 78 -14.89 1.26 -10.13
N SER A 79 -15.98 1.39 -10.91
CA SER A 79 -15.97 2.15 -12.16
C SER A 79 -15.76 3.65 -11.92
N GLU A 80 -16.31 4.18 -10.82
CA GLU A 80 -16.11 5.57 -10.41
C GLU A 80 -14.63 5.87 -10.12
N LEU A 81 -13.92 4.92 -9.49
CA LEU A 81 -12.49 5.06 -9.22
C LEU A 81 -11.65 4.97 -10.49
N GLN A 82 -12.03 4.08 -11.43
CA GLN A 82 -11.37 3.94 -12.73
C GLN A 82 -11.54 5.19 -13.62
N ALA A 83 -12.66 5.90 -13.49
CA ALA A 83 -12.93 7.12 -14.25
C ALA A 83 -12.07 8.32 -13.80
N ILE A 84 -11.50 8.28 -12.59
CA ILE A 84 -10.69 9.38 -12.05
C ILE A 84 -9.30 9.37 -12.68
N VAL A 85 -9.00 10.42 -13.44
CA VAL A 85 -7.65 10.70 -13.93
C VAL A 85 -6.91 11.54 -12.88
N PRO A 86 -5.90 10.99 -12.19
CA PRO A 86 -5.16 11.75 -11.19
C PRO A 86 -4.36 12.88 -11.88
N PRO A 87 -4.19 14.04 -11.22
CA PRO A 87 -3.38 15.11 -11.76
C PRO A 87 -1.95 14.62 -12.00
N ARG A 88 -1.40 14.92 -13.17
CA ARG A 88 0.02 14.68 -13.44
C ARG A 88 0.82 15.63 -12.54
N GLY A 89 1.66 15.09 -11.67
CA GLY A 89 2.52 15.88 -10.82
C GLY A 89 3.38 16.83 -11.66
N PHE A 90 3.75 17.98 -11.10
CA PHE A 90 4.71 18.89 -11.73
C PHE A 90 6.11 18.27 -11.72
N GLY A 91 6.39 17.37 -12.66
CA GLY A 91 7.73 16.92 -13.08
C GLY A 91 8.71 16.49 -11.99
N ARG A 92 8.24 16.05 -10.82
CA ARG A 92 9.06 15.65 -9.67
C ARG A 92 8.86 14.20 -9.24
N ASP A 93 8.15 13.44 -10.05
CA ASP A 93 8.03 12.00 -9.90
C ASP A 93 9.11 11.28 -10.72
#